data_AF-W2TIE9-F1
#
_entry.id   AF-W2TIE9-F1
#
_cell.length_a   1.000
_cell.length_b   1.000
_cell.length_c   1.000
_cell.angle_alpha   90.00
_cell.angle_beta   90.00
_cell.angle_gamma   90.00
#
_symmetry.space_group_name_H-M   'P 1'
#
loop_
_entity.id
_entity.type
_entity.pdbx_description
1 polymer ?
#
loop_
_entity_poly.entity_id
_entity_poly.type
_entity_poly.pdbx_seq_one_letter_code
_entity_poly.pdbx_strand_id
1 'polypeptide(L)'
;MEEALVRRQSKVHSRGLKARTGNEFYHIAKLIDFSATAVCQVVMAVLSECKNLRSSVSRAALTCIGALTQNMKAKMDVELDKLCTILINKAGDVSNAFIREDASEALEKVVKYASASKALQSIIAAGSKSKNNTIRASCAGFVGTLVSRVGAPVLLASTDQLARLIPQLIAFCRDANAQVRMHGKQILVGLSQVGRITTIKRRFRIFYRKM
;
A
#
# COMPACT_ATOMS: atom_id res chain seq x y z
N MET A 1 -36.15 -20.32 -1.57
CA MET A 1 -35.24 -21.49 -1.61
C MET A 1 -33.82 -21.16 -2.11
N GLU A 2 -33.59 -19.98 -2.69
CA GLU A 2 -32.30 -19.58 -3.28
C GLU A 2 -31.21 -19.17 -2.26
N GLU A 3 -31.60 -18.58 -1.12
CA GLU A 3 -30.65 -18.16 -0.08
C GLU A 3 -29.96 -19.33 0.65
N ALA A 4 -30.59 -20.51 0.67
CA ALA A 4 -30.03 -21.70 1.32
C ALA A 4 -28.91 -22.36 0.49
N LEU A 5 -28.93 -22.21 -0.83
CA LEU A 5 -27.90 -22.71 -1.75
C LEU A 5 -26.65 -21.83 -1.74
N VAL A 6 -26.80 -20.51 -1.66
CA VAL A 6 -25.67 -19.57 -1.55
C VAL A 6 -24.92 -19.76 -0.21
N ARG A 7 -25.65 -19.98 0.90
CA ARG A 7 -25.03 -20.28 2.19
C ARG A 7 -24.36 -21.66 2.22
N ARG A 8 -24.86 -22.66 1.48
CA ARG A 8 -24.18 -23.96 1.35
C ARG A 8 -22.92 -23.88 0.49
N GLN A 9 -22.91 -23.11 -0.60
CA GLN A 9 -21.69 -22.91 -1.41
C GLN A 9 -20.60 -22.15 -0.64
N SER A 10 -20.97 -21.13 0.15
CA SER A 10 -20.02 -20.41 1.03
C SER A 10 -19.44 -21.31 2.14
N LYS A 11 -20.22 -22.25 2.66
CA LYS A 11 -19.79 -23.18 3.73
C LYS A 11 -18.96 -24.36 3.22
N VAL A 12 -19.08 -24.71 1.93
CA VAL A 12 -18.24 -25.73 1.27
C VAL A 12 -16.89 -25.11 0.84
N HIS A 13 -16.88 -23.87 0.35
CA HIS A 13 -15.64 -23.15 0.00
C HIS A 13 -14.75 -22.88 1.23
N SER A 14 -15.35 -22.60 2.38
CA SER A 14 -14.63 -22.40 3.65
C SER A 14 -14.13 -23.68 4.33
N ARG A 15 -14.65 -24.86 3.94
CA ARG A 15 -14.18 -26.17 4.45
C ARG A 15 -13.04 -26.77 3.62
N GLY A 16 -12.94 -26.43 2.34
CA GLY A 16 -11.84 -26.87 1.45
C GLY A 16 -10.51 -26.14 1.65
N LEU A 17 -10.49 -24.96 2.28
CA LEU A 17 -9.27 -24.17 2.50
C LEU A 17 -8.48 -24.54 3.77
N LYS A 18 -8.96 -25.52 4.57
CA LYS A 18 -8.36 -25.83 5.88
C LYS A 18 -7.17 -26.79 5.85
N ALA A 19 -6.70 -27.23 4.68
CA ALA A 19 -5.64 -28.24 4.58
C ALA A 19 -4.67 -28.05 3.40
N ARG A 20 -4.38 -26.80 2.98
CA ARG A 20 -3.43 -26.56 1.90
C ARG A 20 -2.31 -25.64 2.36
N THR A 21 -1.22 -26.31 2.70
CA THR A 21 0.12 -25.80 2.99
C THR A 21 0.50 -24.63 2.08
N GLY A 22 1.14 -23.61 2.68
CA GLY A 22 1.50 -22.35 2.03
C GLY A 22 2.22 -22.46 0.68
N ASN A 23 2.81 -23.61 0.35
CA ASN A 23 3.46 -23.86 -0.95
C ASN A 23 2.49 -23.91 -2.16
N GLU A 24 1.24 -24.31 -2.01
CA GLU A 24 0.31 -24.35 -3.17
C GLU A 24 -0.13 -22.94 -3.61
N PHE A 25 -0.17 -21.98 -2.69
CA PHE A 25 -0.54 -20.59 -3.00
C PHE A 25 0.53 -19.84 -3.80
N TYR A 26 1.81 -20.21 -3.66
CA TYR A 26 2.89 -19.66 -4.50
C TYR A 26 2.87 -20.22 -5.93
N HIS A 27 2.50 -21.49 -6.09
CA HIS A 27 2.42 -22.12 -7.41
C HIS A 27 1.25 -21.58 -8.26
N ILE A 28 0.09 -21.32 -7.65
CA ILE A 28 -1.03 -20.68 -8.37
C ILE A 28 -0.69 -19.26 -8.84
N ALA A 29 0.11 -18.49 -8.08
CA ALA A 29 0.52 -17.15 -8.50
C ALA A 29 1.43 -17.16 -9.75
N LYS A 30 2.09 -18.29 -10.03
CA LYS A 30 3.00 -18.48 -11.17
C LYS A 30 2.30 -18.98 -12.45
N LEU A 31 1.03 -19.39 -12.36
CA LEU A 31 0.24 -19.99 -13.45
C LEU A 31 -0.83 -19.07 -14.05
N ILE A 32 -0.87 -17.78 -13.67
CA ILE A 32 -1.94 -16.87 -14.10
C ILE A 32 -1.51 -16.09 -15.34
N ASP A 33 -1.75 -16.69 -16.51
CA ASP A 33 -1.98 -15.98 -17.77
C ASP A 33 -3.47 -16.10 -18.12
N PHE A 34 -4.31 -15.51 -17.26
CA PHE A 34 -5.76 -15.65 -17.30
C PHE A 34 -6.42 -14.29 -17.52
N SER A 35 -7.53 -14.26 -18.27
CA SER A 35 -8.18 -13.02 -18.74
C SER A 35 -8.48 -12.03 -17.59
N ALA A 36 -8.42 -10.73 -17.88
CA ALA A 36 -8.44 -9.65 -16.88
C ALA A 36 -9.61 -9.72 -15.87
N THR A 37 -10.78 -10.22 -16.27
CA THR A 37 -11.97 -10.33 -15.42
C THR A 37 -11.85 -11.39 -14.33
N ALA A 38 -11.24 -12.53 -14.63
CA ALA A 38 -11.05 -13.59 -13.63
C ALA A 38 -9.96 -13.23 -12.62
N VAL A 39 -8.99 -12.40 -13.01
CA VAL A 39 -7.94 -11.96 -12.10
C VAL A 39 -8.49 -11.01 -11.03
N CYS A 40 -9.43 -10.11 -11.36
CA CYS A 40 -10.11 -9.27 -10.37
C CYS A 40 -10.85 -10.12 -9.30
N GLN A 41 -11.52 -11.20 -9.71
CA GLN A 41 -12.23 -12.07 -8.75
C GLN A 41 -11.27 -12.78 -7.80
N VAL A 42 -10.14 -13.27 -8.30
CA VAL A 42 -9.10 -13.90 -7.48
C VAL A 42 -8.50 -12.90 -6.51
N VAL A 43 -8.12 -11.70 -6.98
CA VAL A 43 -7.57 -10.64 -6.12
C VAL A 43 -8.56 -10.28 -5.01
N MET A 44 -9.84 -10.10 -5.34
CA MET A 44 -10.88 -9.80 -4.35
C MET A 44 -11.07 -10.91 -3.31
N ALA A 45 -11.03 -12.18 -3.73
CA ALA A 45 -11.10 -13.31 -2.81
C ALA A 45 -9.92 -13.32 -1.85
N VAL A 46 -8.68 -13.16 -2.36
CA VAL A 46 -7.47 -13.12 -1.52
C VAL A 46 -7.49 -11.91 -0.57
N LEU A 47 -7.95 -10.74 -1.03
CA LEU A 47 -8.08 -9.54 -0.18
C LEU A 47 -9.05 -9.77 0.99
N SER A 48 -10.09 -10.56 0.80
CA SER A 48 -11.01 -10.91 1.89
C SER A 48 -10.31 -11.77 2.96
N GLU A 49 -9.43 -12.68 2.54
CA GLU A 49 -8.66 -13.55 3.43
C GLU A 49 -7.55 -12.80 4.19
N CYS A 50 -7.07 -11.64 3.70
CA CYS A 50 -6.14 -10.80 4.46
C CYS A 50 -6.73 -10.32 5.82
N LYS A 51 -8.06 -10.29 5.96
CA LYS A 51 -8.76 -9.92 7.20
C LYS A 51 -9.11 -11.12 8.09
N ASN A 52 -8.69 -12.33 7.73
CA ASN A 52 -9.02 -13.54 8.45
C ASN A 52 -8.50 -13.50 9.90
N LEU A 53 -9.31 -14.00 10.85
CA LEU A 53 -8.96 -14.05 12.28
C LEU A 53 -7.82 -15.02 12.56
N ARG A 54 -7.65 -16.04 11.71
CA ARG A 54 -6.53 -16.97 11.80
C ARG A 54 -5.30 -16.32 11.16
N SER A 55 -4.30 -16.03 11.98
CA SER A 55 -3.05 -15.39 11.55
C SER A 55 -2.37 -16.12 10.39
N SER A 56 -2.32 -17.45 10.39
CA SER A 56 -1.71 -18.23 9.30
C SER A 56 -2.39 -18.03 7.94
N VAL A 57 -3.71 -17.86 7.91
CA VAL A 57 -4.48 -17.62 6.67
C VAL A 57 -4.28 -16.18 6.21
N SER A 58 -4.37 -15.22 7.13
CA SER A 58 -4.13 -13.80 6.84
C SER A 58 -2.71 -13.59 6.27
N ARG A 59 -1.70 -14.19 6.89
CA ARG A 59 -0.30 -14.16 6.43
C ARG A 59 -0.13 -14.72 5.02
N ALA A 60 -0.63 -15.93 4.76
CA ALA A 60 -0.57 -16.54 3.43
C ALA A 60 -1.26 -15.68 2.37
N ALA A 61 -2.38 -15.05 2.71
CA ALA A 61 -3.08 -14.12 1.82
C ALA A 61 -2.24 -12.86 1.54
N LEU A 62 -1.62 -12.26 2.55
CA LEU A 62 -0.74 -11.09 2.38
C LEU A 62 0.42 -11.40 1.44
N THR A 63 1.09 -12.54 1.62
CA THR A 63 2.19 -12.93 0.74
C THR A 63 1.72 -13.20 -0.69
N CYS A 64 0.54 -13.81 -0.85
CA CYS A 64 -0.09 -14.04 -2.14
C CYS A 64 -0.41 -12.71 -2.85
N ILE A 65 -0.97 -11.72 -2.14
CA ILE A 65 -1.22 -10.36 -2.69
C ILE A 65 0.09 -9.73 -3.18
N GLY A 66 1.18 -9.87 -2.44
CA GLY A 66 2.49 -9.41 -2.87
C GLY A 66 2.91 -10.05 -4.20
N ALA A 67 2.82 -11.38 -4.29
CA ALA A 67 3.17 -12.13 -5.51
C ALA A 67 2.28 -11.74 -6.71
N LEU A 68 0.97 -11.60 -6.50
CA LEU A 68 0.04 -11.14 -7.53
C LEU A 68 0.39 -9.75 -8.02
N THR A 69 0.73 -8.82 -7.11
CA THR A 69 1.14 -7.46 -7.48
C THR A 69 2.41 -7.46 -8.34
N GLN A 70 3.37 -8.32 -7.98
CA GLN A 70 4.62 -8.47 -8.74
C GLN A 70 4.39 -9.05 -10.15
N ASN A 71 3.51 -10.04 -10.29
CA ASN A 71 3.24 -10.69 -11.58
C ASN A 71 2.34 -9.84 -12.48
N MET A 72 1.33 -9.19 -11.91
CA MET A 72 0.34 -8.41 -12.66
C MET A 72 0.78 -6.98 -12.98
N LYS A 73 1.64 -6.39 -12.14
CA LYS A 73 2.14 -5.01 -12.30
C LYS A 73 0.99 -4.01 -12.46
N ALA A 74 1.00 -3.18 -13.51
CA ALA A 74 -0.03 -2.18 -13.78
C ALA A 74 -1.46 -2.74 -13.93
N LYS A 75 -1.63 -4.04 -14.25
CA LYS A 75 -2.96 -4.67 -14.26
C LYS A 75 -3.60 -4.69 -12.85
N MET A 76 -2.80 -4.57 -11.79
CA MET A 76 -3.27 -4.48 -10.40
C MET A 76 -3.85 -3.10 -10.04
N ASP A 77 -3.61 -2.07 -10.86
CA ASP A 77 -3.96 -0.67 -10.54
C ASP A 77 -5.44 -0.46 -10.22
N VAL A 78 -6.32 -1.26 -10.82
CA VAL A 78 -7.78 -1.24 -10.60
C VAL A 78 -8.13 -1.58 -9.14
N GLU A 79 -7.36 -2.45 -8.49
CA GLU A 79 -7.63 -2.93 -7.13
C GLU A 79 -6.77 -2.27 -6.06
N LEU A 80 -5.84 -1.38 -6.44
CA LEU A 80 -4.88 -0.78 -5.50
C LEU A 80 -5.52 0.02 -4.37
N ASP A 81 -6.68 0.64 -4.59
CA ASP A 81 -7.33 1.42 -3.52
C ASP A 81 -7.77 0.51 -2.35
N LYS A 82 -8.39 -0.63 -2.66
CA LYS A 82 -8.79 -1.62 -1.65
C LYS A 82 -7.58 -2.32 -1.05
N LEU A 83 -6.63 -2.71 -1.90
CA LEU A 83 -5.42 -3.42 -1.51
C LEU A 83 -4.58 -2.57 -0.56
N CYS A 84 -4.23 -1.34 -0.94
CA CYS A 84 -3.45 -0.43 -0.09
C CYS A 84 -4.17 -0.14 1.22
N THR A 85 -5.51 0.00 1.21
CA THR A 85 -6.28 0.17 2.45
C THR A 85 -6.05 -1.00 3.39
N ILE A 86 -6.15 -2.25 2.92
CA ILE A 86 -5.95 -3.43 3.77
C ILE A 86 -4.51 -3.52 4.23
N LEU A 87 -3.55 -3.42 3.31
CA LEU A 87 -2.13 -3.60 3.64
C LEU A 87 -1.62 -2.52 4.60
N ILE A 88 -1.99 -1.25 4.41
CA ILE A 88 -1.54 -0.15 5.28
C ILE A 88 -2.12 -0.29 6.69
N ASN A 89 -3.38 -0.73 6.81
CA ASN A 89 -3.96 -1.03 8.11
C ASN A 89 -3.22 -2.19 8.80
N LYS A 90 -2.84 -3.23 8.06
CA LYS A 90 -2.11 -4.39 8.59
C LYS A 90 -0.64 -4.09 8.91
N ALA A 91 0.04 -3.29 8.08
CA ALA A 91 1.41 -2.86 8.33
C ALA A 91 1.51 -1.95 9.57
N GLY A 92 0.47 -1.17 9.85
CA GLY A 92 0.37 -0.37 11.08
C GLY A 92 -0.16 -1.13 12.30
N ASP A 93 -0.55 -2.40 12.18
CA ASP A 93 -1.15 -3.16 13.28
C ASP A 93 -0.09 -3.65 14.28
N VAL A 94 0.04 -2.96 15.42
CA VAL A 94 1.06 -3.30 16.43
C VAL A 94 0.84 -4.65 17.13
N SER A 95 -0.35 -5.26 16.99
CA SER A 95 -0.71 -6.49 17.72
C SER A 95 0.06 -7.74 17.25
N ASN A 96 0.50 -7.80 15.99
CA ASN A 96 1.16 -8.99 15.44
C ASN A 96 2.31 -8.62 14.51
N ALA A 97 3.54 -8.89 14.95
CA ALA A 97 4.75 -8.55 14.22
C ALA A 97 4.84 -9.25 12.85
N PHE A 98 4.50 -10.54 12.78
CA PHE A 98 4.55 -11.30 11.55
C PHE A 98 3.56 -10.81 10.49
N ILE A 99 2.35 -10.40 10.92
CA ILE A 99 1.37 -9.80 10.00
C ILE A 99 1.87 -8.45 9.48
N ARG A 100 2.46 -7.61 10.35
CA ARG A 100 3.03 -6.33 9.90
C ARG A 100 4.13 -6.54 8.88
N GLU A 101 5.01 -7.49 9.12
CA GLU A 101 6.14 -7.81 8.25
C GLU A 101 5.66 -8.27 6.87
N ASP A 102 4.77 -9.28 6.82
CA ASP A 102 4.21 -9.76 5.56
C ASP A 102 3.42 -8.67 4.81
N ALA A 103 2.68 -7.82 5.54
CA ALA A 103 1.94 -6.69 4.94
C ALA A 103 2.88 -5.61 4.39
N SER A 104 3.99 -5.36 5.09
CA SER A 104 5.01 -4.41 4.67
C SER A 104 5.73 -4.91 3.42
N GLU A 105 6.10 -6.20 3.38
CA GLU A 105 6.70 -6.84 2.20
C GLU A 105 5.74 -6.78 0.99
N ALA A 106 4.44 -7.01 1.22
CA ALA A 106 3.44 -6.86 0.16
C ALA A 106 3.35 -5.41 -0.35
N LEU A 107 3.42 -4.41 0.54
CA LEU A 107 3.46 -3.00 0.17
C LEU A 107 4.74 -2.61 -0.58
N GLU A 108 5.89 -3.19 -0.24
CA GLU A 108 7.12 -3.00 -1.01
C GLU A 108 6.96 -3.49 -2.45
N LYS A 109 6.28 -4.62 -2.65
CA LYS A 109 5.94 -5.13 -3.99
C LYS A 109 4.98 -4.19 -4.73
N VAL A 110 3.99 -3.60 -4.04
CA VAL A 110 3.15 -2.52 -4.61
C VAL A 110 4.01 -1.35 -5.06
N VAL A 111 4.84 -0.83 -4.16
CA VAL A 111 5.72 0.31 -4.45
C VAL A 111 6.66 -0.01 -5.62
N LYS A 112 7.13 -1.25 -5.77
CA LYS A 112 8.09 -1.64 -6.81
C LYS A 112 7.44 -1.89 -8.17
N TYR A 113 6.27 -2.53 -8.24
CA TYR A 113 5.72 -3.07 -9.49
C TYR A 113 4.48 -2.36 -10.02
N ALA A 114 3.73 -1.65 -9.16
CA ALA A 114 2.57 -0.89 -9.60
C ALA A 114 2.94 0.45 -10.25
N SER A 115 1.97 1.02 -10.98
CA SER A 115 2.11 2.36 -11.55
C SER A 115 2.32 3.40 -10.45
N ALA A 116 3.40 4.16 -10.55
CA ALA A 116 3.80 5.08 -9.49
C ALA A 116 2.72 6.08 -9.10
N SER A 117 2.03 6.66 -10.09
CA SER A 117 0.97 7.65 -9.84
C SER A 117 -0.19 7.04 -9.06
N LYS A 118 -0.63 5.84 -9.45
CA LYS A 118 -1.75 5.16 -8.81
C LYS A 118 -1.37 4.68 -7.41
N ALA A 119 -0.22 4.02 -7.27
CA ALA A 119 0.29 3.58 -5.98
C ALA A 119 0.41 4.75 -4.98
N LEU A 120 0.91 5.91 -5.42
CA LEU A 120 1.03 7.09 -4.58
C LEU A 120 -0.33 7.57 -4.06
N GLN A 121 -1.31 7.67 -4.97
CA GLN A 121 -2.67 8.09 -4.62
C GLN A 121 -3.35 7.09 -3.67
N SER A 122 -3.28 5.80 -3.99
CA SER A 122 -3.91 4.74 -3.19
C SER A 122 -3.28 4.61 -1.79
N ILE A 123 -1.96 4.72 -1.66
CA ILE A 123 -1.27 4.68 -0.35
C ILE A 123 -1.64 5.90 0.50
N ILE A 124 -1.62 7.11 -0.08
CA ILE A 124 -2.02 8.33 0.63
C ILE A 124 -3.46 8.23 1.10
N ALA A 125 -4.37 7.80 0.23
CA ALA A 125 -5.79 7.64 0.57
C ALA A 125 -6.01 6.60 1.68
N ALA A 126 -5.22 5.52 1.68
CA ALA A 126 -5.35 4.42 2.63
C ALA A 126 -4.98 4.80 4.08
N GLY A 127 -3.96 5.64 4.28
CA GLY A 127 -3.36 5.81 5.61
C GLY A 127 -3.24 7.24 6.14
N SER A 128 -3.23 8.26 5.28
CA SER A 128 -2.86 9.63 5.68
C SER A 128 -3.73 10.23 6.77
N LYS A 129 -5.03 9.90 6.79
CA LYS A 129 -6.03 10.43 7.73
C LYS A 129 -6.42 9.44 8.82
N SER A 130 -5.67 8.34 9.00
CA SER A 130 -5.98 7.34 10.01
C SER A 130 -5.88 7.91 11.42
N LYS A 131 -6.79 7.52 12.31
CA LYS A 131 -6.69 7.85 13.74
C LYS A 131 -5.49 7.18 14.39
N ASN A 132 -5.06 6.03 13.86
CA ASN A 132 -3.92 5.29 14.37
C ASN A 132 -2.60 5.90 13.86
N ASN A 133 -1.71 6.24 14.79
CA ASN A 133 -0.44 6.89 14.48
C ASN A 133 0.56 5.97 13.75
N THR A 134 0.54 4.66 14.00
CA THR A 134 1.41 3.68 13.34
C THR A 134 1.01 3.50 11.88
N ILE A 135 -0.30 3.50 11.60
CA ILE A 135 -0.83 3.47 10.23
C ILE A 135 -0.41 4.72 9.45
N ARG A 136 -0.50 5.91 10.08
CA ARG A 136 0.01 7.15 9.46
C ARG A 136 1.52 7.10 9.23
N ALA A 137 2.29 6.51 10.16
CA ALA A 137 3.74 6.37 10.03
C ALA A 137 4.10 5.43 8.88
N SER A 138 3.48 4.25 8.80
CA SER A 138 3.66 3.32 7.67
C SER A 138 3.30 3.98 6.35
N CYS A 139 2.17 4.71 6.29
CA CYS A 139 1.77 5.46 5.11
C CYS A 139 2.84 6.47 4.68
N ALA A 140 3.35 7.28 5.60
CA ALA A 140 4.40 8.25 5.29
C ALA A 140 5.70 7.58 4.84
N GLY A 141 6.07 6.45 5.46
CA GLY A 141 7.24 5.66 5.07
C GLY A 141 7.14 5.15 3.64
N PHE A 142 6.04 4.47 3.27
CA PHE A 142 5.84 3.95 1.91
C PHE A 142 5.70 5.06 0.86
N VAL A 143 5.08 6.19 1.20
CA VAL A 143 5.09 7.39 0.34
C VAL A 143 6.54 7.83 0.09
N GLY A 144 7.38 7.84 1.12
CA GLY A 144 8.79 8.18 0.97
C GLY A 144 9.57 7.22 0.08
N THR A 145 9.40 5.91 0.28
CA THR A 145 10.01 4.89 -0.59
C THR A 145 9.58 5.07 -2.05
N LEU A 146 8.31 5.37 -2.28
CA LEU A 146 7.78 5.59 -3.64
C LEU A 146 8.31 6.88 -4.27
N VAL A 147 8.40 7.97 -3.50
CA VAL A 147 9.00 9.25 -3.95
C VAL A 147 10.48 9.04 -4.32
N SER A 148 11.23 8.32 -3.49
CA SER A 148 12.62 7.96 -3.79
C SER A 148 12.75 7.09 -5.04
N ARG A 149 11.84 6.13 -5.25
CA ARG A 149 11.82 5.27 -6.46
C ARG A 149 11.57 6.08 -7.73
N VAL A 150 10.57 6.97 -7.73
CA VAL A 150 10.24 7.80 -8.90
C VAL A 150 11.36 8.80 -9.19
N GLY A 151 12.01 9.29 -8.13
CA GLY A 151 13.07 10.27 -8.22
C GLY A 151 12.55 11.70 -8.27
N ALA A 152 13.30 12.59 -7.61
CA ALA A 152 12.95 14.01 -7.55
C ALA A 152 12.84 14.68 -8.93
N PRO A 153 13.73 14.45 -9.92
CA PRO A 153 13.63 15.13 -11.22
C PRO A 153 12.31 14.86 -11.93
N VAL A 154 11.85 13.60 -11.89
CA VAL A 154 10.60 13.16 -12.53
C VAL A 154 9.38 13.78 -11.84
N LEU A 155 9.37 13.79 -10.50
CA LEU A 155 8.27 14.39 -9.73
C LEU A 155 8.21 15.91 -9.87
N LEU A 156 9.38 16.56 -9.96
CA LEU A 156 9.47 18.02 -10.13
C LEU A 156 9.07 18.46 -11.54
N ALA A 157 9.26 17.61 -12.56
CA ALA A 157 8.78 17.86 -13.91
C ALA A 157 7.25 17.72 -14.02
N SER A 158 6.62 16.89 -13.18
CA SER A 158 5.16 16.69 -13.17
C SER A 158 4.45 17.63 -12.19
N THR A 159 4.02 18.80 -12.68
CA THR A 159 3.32 19.81 -11.87
C THR A 159 2.07 19.27 -11.18
N ASP A 160 1.30 18.39 -11.84
CA ASP A 160 0.05 17.85 -11.30
C ASP A 160 0.27 16.84 -10.17
N GLN A 161 1.31 16.01 -10.27
CA GLN A 161 1.67 15.10 -9.18
C GLN A 161 2.25 15.88 -8.00
N LEU A 162 3.11 16.87 -8.27
CA LEU A 162 3.70 17.72 -7.24
C LEU A 162 2.63 18.54 -6.50
N ALA A 163 1.66 19.11 -7.22
CA ALA A 163 0.58 19.91 -6.62
C ALA A 163 -0.28 19.09 -5.64
N ARG A 164 -0.43 17.78 -5.87
CA ARG A 164 -1.14 16.86 -4.96
C ARG A 164 -0.25 16.35 -3.82
N LEU A 165 1.04 16.13 -4.08
CA LEU A 165 1.97 15.59 -3.10
C LEU A 165 2.37 16.62 -2.04
N ILE A 166 2.62 17.88 -2.42
CA ILE A 166 3.13 18.92 -1.51
C ILE A 166 2.20 19.17 -0.31
N PRO A 167 0.87 19.34 -0.46
CA PRO A 167 -0.03 19.48 0.69
C PRO A 167 0.04 18.29 1.65
N GLN A 168 0.21 17.08 1.11
CA GLN A 168 0.30 15.87 1.91
C GLN A 168 1.62 15.80 2.69
N LEU A 169 2.74 16.18 2.09
CA LEU A 169 4.04 16.24 2.78
C LEU A 169 4.03 17.30 3.89
N ILE A 170 3.42 18.45 3.64
CA ILE A 170 3.18 19.50 4.64
C ILE A 170 2.37 18.94 5.82
N ALA A 171 1.32 18.17 5.54
CA ALA A 171 0.51 17.52 6.56
C ALA A 171 1.35 16.52 7.38
N PHE A 172 2.16 15.68 6.75
CA PHE A 172 3.05 14.75 7.46
C PHE A 172 4.06 15.48 8.37
N CYS A 173 4.65 16.58 7.91
CA CYS A 173 5.56 17.36 8.74
C CYS A 173 4.91 17.98 9.97
N ARG A 174 3.59 18.22 9.94
CA ARG A 174 2.80 18.79 11.04
C ARG A 174 2.08 17.72 11.88
N ASP A 175 2.32 16.44 11.61
CA ASP A 175 1.63 15.37 12.32
C ASP A 175 1.97 15.38 13.81
N ALA A 176 1.02 14.98 14.65
CA ALA A 176 1.22 14.84 16.09
C ALA A 176 2.29 13.78 16.43
N ASN A 177 2.43 12.74 15.61
CA ASN A 177 3.39 11.67 15.82
C ASN A 177 4.79 11.99 15.24
N ALA A 178 5.84 11.77 16.04
CA ALA A 178 7.22 12.09 15.66
C ALA A 178 7.75 11.30 14.45
N GLN A 179 7.38 10.03 14.30
CA GLN A 179 7.81 9.18 13.18
C GLN A 179 7.21 9.66 11.85
N VAL A 180 5.93 10.06 11.87
CA VAL A 180 5.29 10.65 10.69
C VAL A 180 6.00 11.95 10.28
N ARG A 181 6.32 12.82 11.24
CA ARG A 181 7.08 14.05 10.97
C ARG A 181 8.46 13.77 10.41
N MET A 182 9.15 12.75 10.95
CA MET A 182 10.47 12.33 10.48
C MET A 182 10.42 11.94 9.00
N HIS A 183 9.49 11.06 8.61
CA HIS A 183 9.32 10.68 7.20
C HIS A 183 8.97 11.88 6.32
N GLY A 184 8.02 12.74 6.74
CA GLY A 184 7.67 13.94 5.99
C GLY A 184 8.89 14.85 5.73
N LYS A 185 9.72 15.07 6.76
CA LYS A 185 10.96 15.86 6.64
C LYS A 185 11.98 15.21 5.72
N GLN A 186 12.20 13.89 5.85
CA GLN A 186 13.12 13.13 4.99
C GLN A 186 12.75 13.27 3.51
N ILE A 187 11.47 13.14 3.18
CA ILE A 187 10.98 13.23 1.80
C ILE A 187 11.23 14.63 1.23
N LEU A 188 10.89 15.68 1.99
CA LEU A 188 11.09 17.06 1.57
C LEU A 188 12.56 17.42 1.37
N VAL A 189 13.43 16.95 2.28
CA VAL A 189 14.88 17.14 2.14
C VAL A 189 15.37 16.48 0.86
N GLY A 190 14.96 15.22 0.60
CA GLY A 190 15.33 14.50 -0.62
C GLY A 190 14.88 15.23 -1.90
N LEU A 191 13.65 15.77 -1.93
CA LEU A 191 13.16 16.57 -3.05
C LEU A 191 13.94 17.90 -3.21
N SER A 192 14.39 18.50 -2.11
CA SER A 192 15.11 19.78 -2.12
C SER A 192 16.58 19.68 -2.57
N GLN A 193 17.22 18.53 -2.35
CA GLN A 193 18.65 18.33 -2.65
C GLN A 193 18.93 18.20 -4.15
N VAL A 194 17.98 17.67 -4.91
CA VAL A 194 18.15 17.38 -6.35
C VAL A 194 17.81 18.60 -7.22
N GLY A 195 17.13 19.60 -6.67
CA GLY A 195 16.70 20.77 -7.41
C GLY A 195 17.34 22.06 -6.92
N ARG A 196 17.99 22.80 -7.83
CA ARG A 196 18.16 24.26 -7.75
C ARG A 196 16.78 24.95 -7.73
N ILE A 197 16.01 24.79 -6.65
CA ILE A 197 14.63 25.27 -6.60
C ILE A 197 14.53 26.48 -5.68
N THR A 198 14.60 27.66 -6.29
CA THR A 198 14.25 28.96 -5.71
C THR A 198 12.75 29.06 -5.38
N THR A 199 11.87 28.35 -6.12
CA THR A 199 10.40 28.38 -5.98
C THR A 199 9.89 27.68 -4.71
N ILE A 200 10.31 26.44 -4.47
CA ILE A 200 10.11 25.68 -3.22
C ILE A 200 10.78 26.40 -2.06
N LYS A 201 12.01 26.92 -2.18
CA LYS A 201 12.66 27.64 -1.08
C LYS A 201 11.86 28.85 -0.58
N ARG A 202 11.16 29.61 -1.43
CA ARG A 202 10.30 30.73 -0.97
C ARG A 202 9.07 30.25 -0.17
N ARG A 203 8.36 29.22 -0.63
CA ARG A 203 7.22 28.63 0.10
C ARG A 203 7.65 27.83 1.34
N PHE A 204 8.80 27.15 1.28
CA PHE A 204 9.32 26.30 2.35
C PHE A 204 10.14 27.05 3.40
N ARG A 205 10.86 28.13 3.08
CA ARG A 205 11.62 28.93 4.09
C ARG A 205 10.70 29.58 5.10
N ILE A 206 9.48 29.95 4.72
CA ILE A 206 8.44 30.43 5.65
C ILE A 206 7.94 29.29 6.56
N PHE A 207 7.87 28.07 6.02
CA PHE A 207 7.37 26.90 6.72
C PHE A 207 8.40 26.27 7.68
N TYR A 208 9.66 26.15 7.25
CA TYR A 208 10.77 25.58 8.03
C TYR A 208 11.21 26.45 9.21
N ARG A 209 10.94 27.75 9.20
CA ARG A 209 11.32 28.68 10.28
C ARG A 209 10.32 28.72 11.44
N LYS A 210 9.21 27.97 11.35
CA LYS A 210 8.13 27.89 12.35
C LYS A 210 7.87 26.46 12.87
N MET A 211 8.75 25.50 12.55
CA MET A 211 8.76 24.13 13.09
C MET A 211 9.97 23.94 13.99
#